data_AF-R7HPZ7-F1
#
_entry.id   AF-R7HPZ7-F1
#
_cell.length_a   1.000
_cell.length_b   1.000
_cell.length_c   1.000
_cell.angle_alpha   90.00
_cell.angle_beta   90.00
_cell.angle_gamma   90.00
#
_symmetry.space_group_name_H-M   'P 1'
#
loop_
_entity.id
_entity.type
_entity.pdbx_description
1 polymer ?
#
loop_
_entity_poly.entity_id
_entity_poly.type
_entity_poly.pdbx_seq_one_letter_code
_entity_poly.pdbx_strand_id
1 'polypeptide(L)' 'MVINRGSQRYYIQSAFIMPTDSKERQESNSLLNIDDAFKKIIIVKDYIKPKRNQLGIITIGLIDFLLKPELMEM' A
#
# COMPACT_ATOMS: atom_id res chain seq x y z
N MET A 1 -1.06 2.46 -9.54
CA MET A 1 -0.24 1.79 -10.57
C MET A 1 -0.28 0.28 -10.35
N VAL A 2 -0.18 -0.51 -11.41
CA VAL A 2 -0.11 -1.98 -11.36
C VAL A 2 1.32 -2.40 -11.73
N ILE A 3 1.94 -3.24 -10.91
CA ILE A 3 3.28 -3.78 -11.17
C ILE A 3 3.19 -5.30 -11.24
N ASN A 4 3.76 -5.88 -12.29
CA ASN A 4 3.87 -7.33 -12.46
C ASN A 4 5.34 -7.73 -12.36
N ARG A 5 5.65 -8.72 -11.52
CA ARG A 5 6.99 -9.30 -11.36
C ARG A 5 6.87 -10.82 -11.35
N GLY A 6 7.07 -11.45 -12.51
CA GLY A 6 6.84 -12.89 -12.67
C GLY A 6 5.37 -13.24 -12.40
N SER A 7 5.12 -14.15 -11.46
CA SER A 7 3.78 -14.52 -10.99
C SER A 7 3.21 -13.56 -9.92
N GLN A 8 4.00 -12.60 -9.44
CA GLN A 8 3.54 -11.61 -8.47
C GLN A 8 2.92 -10.40 -9.16
N ARG A 9 1.85 -9.88 -8.57
CA ARG A 9 1.24 -8.61 -8.95
C ARG A 9 1.07 -7.73 -7.70
N TYR A 10 1.33 -6.44 -7.88
CA TYR A 10 1.21 -5.42 -6.85
C TYR A 10 0.36 -4.26 -7.37
N TYR A 11 -0.63 -3.86 -6.57
CA TYR A 11 -1.37 -2.62 -6.77
C TYR A 11 -0.83 -1.58 -5.81
N ILE A 12 -0.27 -0.49 -6.35
CA ILE A 12 0.36 0.56 -5.57
C ILE A 12 -0.40 1.86 -5.76
N GLN A 13 -0.82 2.46 -4.66
CA GLN A 13 -1.37 3.81 -4.57
C GLN A 13 -0.40 4.68 -3.78
N SER A 14 -0.34 5.98 -4.07
CA SER A 14 0.41 6.94 -3.27
C SER A 14 -0.50 8.02 -2.73
N ALA A 15 -0.32 8.38 -1.46
CA ALA A 15 -1.05 9.47 -0.80
C ALA A 15 -0.07 10.40 -0.09
N PHE A 16 -0.29 11.71 -0.13
CA PHE A 16 0.63 12.66 0.51
C PHE A 16 0.64 12.48 2.05
N ILE A 17 -0.54 12.41 2.65
CA ILE A 17 -0.78 12.12 4.07
C ILE A 17 -2.08 11.32 4.24
N MET A 18 -2.15 10.49 5.28
CA MET A 18 -3.37 9.78 5.69
C MET A 18 -3.58 9.85 7.21
N PRO A 19 -3.91 11.03 7.76
CA PRO A 19 -3.99 11.24 9.20
C PRO A 19 -5.29 10.72 9.82
N THR A 20 -6.30 10.40 9.02
CA THR A 20 -7.64 10.01 9.49
C THR A 20 -8.15 8.79 8.76
N ASP A 21 -9.04 8.04 9.41
CA ASP A 21 -9.71 6.87 8.81
C ASP A 21 -10.51 7.24 7.55
N SER A 22 -11.05 8.46 7.49
CA SER A 22 -11.75 8.95 6.30
C SER A 22 -10.82 9.05 5.10
N LYS A 23 -9.60 9.59 5.32
CA LYS A 23 -8.56 9.62 4.30
C LYS A 23 -8.07 8.22 3.95
N GLU A 24 -7.87 7.35 4.94
CA GLU A 24 -7.47 5.96 4.68
C GLU A 24 -8.49 5.23 3.80
N ARG A 25 -9.79 5.37 4.09
CA ARG A 25 -10.86 4.82 3.23
C ARG A 25 -10.83 5.42 1.83
N GLN A 26 -10.73 6.75 1.72
CA GLN A 26 -10.69 7.45 0.43
C GLN A 26 -9.57 6.91 -0.47
N GLU A 27 -8.35 6.80 0.07
CA GLU A 27 -7.18 6.33 -0.69
C GLU A 27 -7.21 4.82 -0.94
N SER A 28 -7.87 4.05 -0.07
CA SER A 28 -8.02 2.60 -0.22
C SER A 28 -9.09 2.21 -1.24
N ASN A 29 -10.07 3.08 -1.54
CA ASN A 29 -11.23 2.74 -2.37
C ASN A 29 -10.84 2.17 -3.74
N SER A 30 -9.81 2.72 -4.39
CA SER A 30 -9.35 2.23 -5.70
C SER A 30 -8.78 0.81 -5.63
N LEU A 31 -8.20 0.43 -4.48
CA LEU A 31 -7.63 -0.88 -4.23
C LEU A 31 -8.70 -1.89 -3.80
N LEU A 32 -9.71 -1.45 -3.06
CA LEU A 32 -10.82 -2.30 -2.58
C LEU A 32 -11.74 -2.77 -3.70
N ASN A 33 -11.87 -1.99 -4.78
CA ASN A 33 -12.65 -2.37 -5.96
C ASN A 33 -12.00 -3.47 -6.81
N ILE A 34 -10.81 -3.95 -6.43
CA ILE A 34 -10.06 -4.98 -7.16
C ILE A 34 -10.27 -6.31 -6.43
N ASP A 35 -11.13 -7.14 -7.00
CA ASP A 35 -11.51 -8.46 -6.46
C ASP A 35 -10.48 -9.54 -6.83
N ASP A 36 -9.27 -9.39 -6.29
CA ASP A 36 -8.22 -10.41 -6.35
C ASP A 36 -7.42 -10.49 -5.05
N ALA A 37 -6.68 -11.58 -4.88
CA ALA A 37 -5.84 -11.82 -3.71
C ALA A 37 -4.43 -11.20 -3.81
N PHE A 38 -4.15 -10.42 -4.86
CA PHE A 38 -2.82 -9.83 -5.06
C PHE A 38 -2.58 -8.67 -4.09
N LYS A 39 -1.30 -8.40 -3.83
CA LYS A 39 -0.84 -7.44 -2.81
C LYS A 39 -1.27 -6.02 -3.19
N LYS A 40 -1.77 -5.30 -2.19
CA LYS A 40 -2.26 -3.91 -2.30
C LYS A 40 -1.48 -3.05 -1.31
N ILE A 41 -0.82 -2.00 -1.81
CA ILE A 41 0.12 -1.17 -1.06
C ILE A 41 -0.25 0.31 -1.23
N ILE A 42 -0.24 1.07 -0.14
CA ILE A 42 -0.32 2.53 -0.13
C ILE A 42 1.02 3.09 0.37
N ILE A 43 1.63 3.97 -0.42
CA ILE A 43 2.86 4.67 -0.06
C ILE A 43 2.51 6.07 0.45
N VAL A 44 2.99 6.43 1.63
CA VAL A 44 2.83 7.78 2.21
C VAL A 44 4.16 8.50 2.33
N LYS A 45 4.15 9.83 2.32
CA LYS A 45 5.40 10.62 2.49
C LYS A 45 6.00 10.46 3.90
N ASP A 46 5.15 10.24 4.90
CA ASP A 46 5.54 10.26 6.30
C ASP A 46 6.42 9.06 6.71
N TYR A 47 7.21 9.26 7.77
CA TYR A 47 7.94 8.19 8.42
C TYR A 47 7.02 7.42 9.36
N ILE A 48 6.49 6.31 8.87
CA ILE A 48 5.58 5.43 9.61
C ILE A 48 6.18 4.04 9.73
N LYS A 49 5.81 3.32 10.80
CA LYS A 49 6.01 1.87 10.81
C LYS A 49 5.05 1.25 9.78
N PRO A 50 5.53 0.36 8.90
CA PRO A 50 4.67 -0.36 7.99
C PRO A 50 3.53 -1.02 8.76
N LYS A 51 2.30 -0.85 8.27
CA LYS A 51 1.10 -1.41 8.90
C LYS A 51 0.23 -2.09 7.87
N ARG A 52 -0.42 -3.19 8.25
CA ARG A 52 -1.44 -3.86 7.45
C ARG A 52 -2.80 -3.66 8.11
N ASN A 53 -3.77 -3.18 7.36
CA ASN A 53 -5.13 -2.99 7.87
C ASN A 53 -5.96 -4.29 7.75
N GLN A 54 -7.18 -4.25 8.28
CA GLN A 54 -8.12 -5.39 8.28
C GLN A 54 -8.51 -5.85 6.86
N LEU A 55 -8.37 -4.98 5.86
CA LEU A 55 -8.66 -5.27 4.46
C LEU A 55 -7.43 -5.82 3.71
N GLY A 56 -6.33 -6.04 4.42
CA GLY A 56 -5.10 -6.59 3.87
C GLY A 56 -4.22 -5.60 3.10
N ILE A 57 -4.55 -4.30 3.12
CA ILE A 57 -3.76 -3.25 2.47
C ILE A 57 -2.57 -2.90 3.38
N ILE A 58 -1.38 -2.86 2.80
CA ILE A 58 -0.15 -2.46 3.47
C ILE A 58 0.06 -0.96 3.26
N THR A 59 0.23 -0.20 4.33
CA THR A 59 0.67 1.19 4.26
C THR A 59 2.14 1.27 4.65
N ILE A 60 2.97 1.90 3.82
CA ILE A 60 4.41 2.04 4.01
C ILE A 60 4.86 3.48 3.75
N GLY A 61 5.85 3.95 4.53
CA GLY A 61 6.48 5.25 4.27
C GLY A 61 7.36 5.22 3.03
N LEU A 62 7.49 6.35 2.33
CA LEU A 62 8.25 6.46 1.07
C LEU A 62 9.69 6.00 1.22
N ILE A 63 10.36 6.38 2.32
CA ILE A 63 11.75 6.01 2.58
C ILE A 63 11.89 4.50 2.77
N ASP A 64 11.00 3.89 3.56
CA ASP A 64 11.01 2.44 3.78
C ASP A 64 10.69 1.68 2.48
N PHE A 65 9.75 2.16 1.66
CA PHE A 65 9.45 1.57 0.36
C PHE A 65 10.67 1.54 -0.58
N LEU A 66 11.45 2.62 -0.60
CA LEU A 66 12.63 2.73 -1.47
C LEU A 66 13.83 1.94 -0.97
N LEU A 67 14.00 1.83 0.36
CA LEU A 67 15.23 1.29 0.96
C LEU A 67 15.09 -0.15 1.48
N LYS A 68 13.86 -0.65 1.68
CA LYS A 68 13.60 -1.95 2.31
C LYS A 68 12.67 -2.81 1.45
N PRO A 69 13.18 -3.36 0.33
CA PRO A 69 12.38 -4.18 -0.59
C PRO A 69 11.76 -5.41 0.09
N GLU A 70 12.36 -5.93 1.16
CA GLU A 70 11.84 -7.04 1.96
C GLU A 70 10.44 -6.76 2.57
N LEU A 71 10.09 -5.49 2.79
CA LEU A 71 8.77 -5.12 3.30
C LEU A 71 7.65 -5.36 2.27
N MET A 72 7.98 -5.48 0.99
CA MET A 72 6.99 -5.84 -0.04
C MET A 72 6.69 -7.34 -0.06
N GLU A 73 7.49 -8.17 0.59
CA GLU A 73 7.28 -9.61 0.68
C GLU A 73 6.38 -10.03 1.87
N MET A 74 6.04 -9.11 2.77
CA MET A 74 5.15 -9.32 3.94
C MET A 74 3.68 -9.60 3.59
#